data_AF-A0AA41HL26-F1
#
_entry.id   AF-A0AA41HL26-F1
#
_cell.length_a   1.000
_cell.length_b   1.000
_cell.length_c   1.000
_cell.angle_alpha   90.00
_cell.angle_beta   90.00
_cell.angle_gamma   90.00
#
_symmetry.space_group_name_H-M   'P 1'
#
loop_
_entity.id
_entity.type
_entity.pdbx_description
1 polymer ?
#
loop_
_entity_poly.entity_id
_entity_poly.type
_entity_poly.pdbx_seq_one_letter_code
_entity_poly.pdbx_strand_id
1 'polypeptide(L)'
;AERGVGMVVALLAILKAGGCYVPLDPDYPHERLAYMLADSAPLAVLLDGAGRQALDGIGGDAPRIDLGAQDGPWRAQAVHNLARGALTPSHLAYVIYTSGSTGQPKGAMNAHAGVVNRIVWMQQAYALSARDVVLQ
;
A
#
# COMPACT_ATOMS: atom_id res chain seq x y z
N ALA A 1 -7.97 -2.67 -1.30
CA ALA A 1 -8.89 -2.35 -0.21
C ALA A 1 -9.62 -1.09 -0.58
N GLU A 2 -10.94 -1.10 -0.53
CA GLU A 2 -11.80 0.08 -0.70
C GLU A 2 -11.41 1.19 0.27
N ARG A 3 -11.77 2.43 -0.08
CA ARG A 3 -11.50 3.59 0.77
C ARG A 3 -12.19 3.40 2.12
N GLY A 4 -11.40 3.51 3.18
CA GLY A 4 -11.87 3.35 4.55
C GLY A 4 -10.78 2.84 5.47
N VAL A 5 -11.19 2.41 6.67
CA VAL A 5 -10.27 1.99 7.73
C VAL A 5 -9.39 0.82 7.30
N GLY A 6 -9.95 -0.17 6.58
CA GLY A 6 -9.20 -1.33 6.09
C GLY A 6 -8.01 -0.95 5.21
N MET A 7 -8.17 0.05 4.34
CA MET A 7 -7.07 0.58 3.52
C MET A 7 -5.99 1.22 4.39
N VAL A 8 -6.36 2.08 5.36
CA VAL A 8 -5.38 2.71 6.26
C VAL A 8 -4.61 1.66 7.06
N VAL A 9 -5.31 0.64 7.58
CA VAL A 9 -4.69 -0.48 8.27
C VAL A 9 -3.70 -1.22 7.36
N ALA A 10 -4.07 -1.49 6.11
CA ALA A 10 -3.19 -2.15 5.14
C ALA A 10 -1.91 -1.34 4.87
N LEU A 11 -2.04 -0.04 4.61
CA LEU A 11 -0.90 0.84 4.38
C LEU A 11 0.05 0.85 5.58
N LEU A 12 -0.48 1.01 6.79
CA LEU A 12 0.33 1.02 8.00
C LEU A 12 0.95 -0.35 8.30
N ALA A 13 0.25 -1.45 8.01
CA ALA A 13 0.77 -2.80 8.18
C ALA A 13 2.00 -3.03 7.28
N ILE A 14 1.92 -2.64 6.01
CA ILE A 14 3.04 -2.73 5.05
C ILE A 14 4.25 -1.94 5.56
N LEU A 15 4.03 -0.67 5.94
CA LEU A 15 5.12 0.19 6.41
C LEU A 15 5.74 -0.32 7.72
N LYS A 16 4.92 -0.83 8.66
CA LYS A 16 5.41 -1.42 9.92
C LYS A 16 6.17 -2.72 9.70
N ALA A 17 5.80 -3.51 8.69
CA ALA A 17 6.54 -4.70 8.27
C ALA A 17 7.85 -4.35 7.54
N GLY A 18 8.09 -3.06 7.24
CA GLY A 18 9.27 -2.60 6.49
C GLY A 18 9.14 -2.70 4.98
N GLY A 19 7.93 -2.98 4.49
CA GLY A 19 7.63 -3.03 3.07
C GLY A 19 7.27 -1.67 2.48
N CYS A 20 7.23 -1.64 1.16
CA CYS A 20 6.75 -0.54 0.34
C CYS A 20 5.42 -0.93 -0.28
N TYR A 21 4.40 -0.06 -0.21
CA TYR A 21 3.11 -0.38 -0.81
C TYR A 21 3.00 0.10 -2.27
N VAL A 22 2.27 -0.67 -3.07
CA VAL A 22 1.84 -0.31 -4.42
C VAL A 22 0.31 -0.32 -4.44
N PRO A 23 -0.37 0.84 -4.50
CA PRO A 23 -1.82 0.86 -4.52
C PRO A 23 -2.32 0.38 -5.90
N LEU A 24 -3.23 -0.58 -5.86
CA LEU A 24 -3.97 -1.08 -7.02
C LEU A 24 -5.42 -0.62 -6.91
N ASP A 25 -5.91 0.07 -7.94
CA ASP A 25 -7.31 0.46 -8.04
C ASP A 25 -8.11 -0.72 -8.63
N PRO A 26 -9.09 -1.29 -7.91
CA PRO A 26 -9.89 -2.40 -8.43
C PRO A 26 -10.68 -2.05 -9.70
N ASP A 27 -10.90 -0.76 -9.98
CA ASP A 27 -11.60 -0.30 -11.19
C ASP A 27 -10.68 -0.25 -12.42
N TYR A 28 -9.38 -0.52 -12.26
CA TYR A 28 -8.48 -0.61 -13.41
C TYR A 28 -8.77 -1.82 -14.29
N PRO A 29 -8.53 -1.70 -15.62
CA PRO A 29 -8.61 -2.84 -16.51
C PRO A 29 -7.69 -3.98 -16.07
N HIS A 30 -8.15 -5.22 -16.27
CA HIS A 30 -7.45 -6.45 -15.88
C HIS A 30 -6.00 -6.50 -16.37
N GLU A 31 -5.76 -6.12 -17.62
CA GLU A 31 -4.42 -6.05 -18.22
C GLU A 31 -3.49 -5.09 -17.48
N ARG A 32 -4.02 -3.94 -17.03
CA ARG A 32 -3.25 -2.95 -16.26
C ARG A 32 -2.89 -3.47 -14.87
N LEU A 33 -3.81 -4.15 -14.21
CA LEU A 33 -3.56 -4.79 -12.91
C LEU A 33 -2.52 -5.90 -13.04
N ALA A 34 -2.64 -6.76 -14.07
CA ALA A 34 -1.67 -7.81 -14.37
C ALA A 34 -0.28 -7.23 -14.66
N TYR A 35 -0.21 -6.17 -15.46
CA TYR A 35 1.05 -5.47 -15.73
C TYR A 35 1.69 -4.92 -14.44
N MET A 36 0.93 -4.19 -13.62
CA MET A 36 1.45 -3.60 -12.38
C MET A 36 1.94 -4.67 -11.40
N LEU A 37 1.24 -5.81 -11.28
CA LEU A 37 1.67 -6.94 -10.46
C LEU A 37 2.95 -7.60 -10.99
N ALA A 38 3.06 -7.79 -12.31
CA ALA A 38 4.24 -8.35 -12.93
C ALA A 38 5.47 -7.43 -12.79
N ASP A 39 5.31 -6.13 -13.03
CA ASP A 39 6.39 -5.13 -12.98
C ASP A 39 6.85 -4.87 -11.53
N SER A 40 5.92 -4.80 -10.58
CA SER A 40 6.26 -4.57 -9.15
C SER A 40 6.72 -5.82 -8.41
N ALA A 41 6.39 -7.02 -8.88
CA ALA A 41 6.72 -8.32 -8.27
C ALA A 41 6.56 -8.33 -6.73
N PRO A 42 5.35 -8.05 -6.19
CA PRO A 42 5.17 -7.86 -4.75
C PRO A 42 5.36 -9.16 -3.97
N LEU A 43 5.89 -9.05 -2.76
CA LEU A 43 6.03 -10.20 -1.84
C LEU A 43 4.68 -10.74 -1.35
N ALA A 44 3.65 -9.91 -1.32
CA ALA A 44 2.29 -10.27 -0.94
C ALA A 44 1.31 -9.22 -1.47
N VAL A 45 0.04 -9.61 -1.64
CA VAL A 45 -1.05 -8.69 -2.00
C VAL A 45 -2.07 -8.66 -0.86
N LEU A 46 -2.26 -7.49 -0.26
CA LEU A 46 -3.31 -7.25 0.73
C LEU A 46 -4.57 -6.76 0.01
N LEU A 47 -5.68 -7.46 0.21
CA LEU A 47 -6.92 -7.21 -0.52
C LEU A 47 -8.16 -7.38 0.36
N ASP A 48 -9.30 -6.95 -0.16
CA ASP A 48 -10.64 -7.16 0.36
C ASP A 48 -11.54 -7.79 -0.72
N GLY A 49 -12.85 -7.80 -0.52
CA GLY A 49 -13.80 -8.38 -1.48
C GLY A 49 -13.68 -7.82 -2.89
N ALA A 50 -13.63 -6.49 -3.03
CA ALA A 50 -13.47 -5.82 -4.33
C ALA A 50 -12.12 -6.15 -4.98
N GLY A 51 -11.03 -6.09 -4.21
CA GLY A 51 -9.71 -6.47 -4.72
C GLY A 51 -9.62 -7.95 -5.12
N ARG A 52 -10.29 -8.84 -4.40
CA ARG A 52 -10.36 -10.27 -4.76
C ARG A 52 -11.02 -10.48 -6.12
N GLN A 53 -12.13 -9.78 -6.36
CA GLN A 53 -12.86 -9.85 -7.62
C GLN A 53 -12.05 -9.24 -8.77
N ALA A 54 -11.43 -8.08 -8.57
CA ALA A 54 -10.62 -7.41 -9.59
C ALA A 54 -9.38 -8.21 -10.01
N LEU A 55 -8.82 -8.99 -9.08
CA LEU A 55 -7.65 -9.84 -9.32
C LEU A 55 -8.00 -11.28 -9.70
N ASP A 56 -9.28 -11.59 -9.89
CA ASP A 56 -9.70 -12.93 -10.31
C ASP A 56 -9.14 -13.24 -11.72
N GLY A 57 -8.65 -14.47 -11.90
CA GLY A 57 -7.98 -14.89 -13.13
C GLY A 57 -6.63 -14.21 -13.45
N ILE A 58 -6.17 -13.22 -12.67
CA ILE A 58 -4.79 -12.72 -12.78
C ILE A 58 -3.85 -13.73 -12.10
N GLY A 59 -2.84 -14.22 -12.82
CA GLY A 59 -1.83 -15.13 -12.26
C GLY A 59 -0.82 -14.44 -11.33
N GLY A 60 0.10 -15.20 -10.77
CA GLY A 60 1.22 -14.70 -9.95
C GLY A 60 1.41 -15.50 -8.66
N ASP A 61 2.64 -15.53 -8.18
CA ASP A 61 3.03 -16.36 -7.02
C ASP A 61 2.86 -15.63 -5.68
N ALA A 62 2.58 -14.32 -5.72
CA ALA A 62 2.45 -13.50 -4.52
C ALA A 62 1.24 -13.96 -3.68
N PRO A 63 1.44 -14.33 -2.39
CA PRO A 63 0.35 -14.70 -1.52
C PRO A 63 -0.67 -13.56 -1.38
N ARG A 64 -1.95 -13.92 -1.48
CA ARG A 64 -3.07 -12.99 -1.33
C ARG A 64 -3.62 -13.07 0.10
N ILE A 65 -3.57 -11.95 0.80
CA ILE A 65 -4.04 -11.83 2.18
C ILE A 65 -5.35 -11.05 2.17
N ASP A 66 -6.45 -11.76 2.42
CA ASP A 66 -7.79 -11.17 2.53
C ASP A 66 -7.98 -10.58 3.93
N LEU A 67 -8.13 -9.26 3.97
CA LEU A 67 -8.35 -8.47 5.18
C LEU A 67 -9.78 -8.59 5.71
N GLY A 68 -10.73 -9.00 4.87
CA GLY A 68 -12.12 -9.23 5.24
C GLY A 68 -12.41 -10.65 5.72
N ALA A 69 -11.45 -11.57 5.61
CA ALA A 69 -11.64 -12.96 6.03
C ALA A 69 -11.83 -13.08 7.55
N GLN A 70 -12.92 -13.72 7.98
CA GLN A 70 -13.25 -13.91 9.40
C GLN A 70 -12.22 -14.77 10.13
N ASP A 71 -11.65 -15.75 9.42
CA ASP A 71 -10.66 -16.70 9.93
C ASP A 71 -9.29 -16.54 9.24
N GLY A 72 -8.96 -15.31 8.82
CA GLY A 72 -7.67 -15.01 8.20
C GLY A 72 -6.50 -15.38 9.14
N PRO A 73 -5.41 -16.01 8.63
CA PRO A 73 -4.31 -16.54 9.47
C PRO A 73 -3.58 -15.45 10.26
N TRP A 74 -3.68 -14.20 9.81
CA TRP A 74 -3.14 -13.01 10.48
C TRP A 74 -3.85 -12.71 11.80
N ARG A 75 -5.09 -13.17 12.01
CA ARG A 75 -5.85 -12.95 13.26
C ARG A 75 -5.29 -13.72 14.45
N ALA A 76 -4.61 -14.84 14.20
CA ALA A 76 -3.95 -15.65 15.23
C ALA A 76 -2.55 -15.13 15.60
N GLN A 77 -2.07 -14.08 14.93
CA GLN A 77 -0.73 -13.53 15.14
C GLN A 77 -0.67 -12.61 16.36
N ALA A 78 0.55 -12.32 16.80
CA ALA A 78 0.80 -11.41 17.88
C ALA A 78 0.23 -10.00 17.60
N VAL A 79 -0.42 -9.41 18.61
CA VAL A 79 -1.01 -8.06 18.54
C VAL A 79 -0.07 -6.95 19.03
N HIS A 80 1.10 -7.31 19.57
CA HIS A 80 2.09 -6.34 20.00
C HIS A 80 2.87 -5.77 18.81
N ASN A 81 3.49 -4.60 19.01
CA ASN A 81 4.30 -3.99 17.95
C ASN A 81 5.47 -4.91 17.56
N LEU A 82 5.71 -5.02 16.25
CA LEU A 82 6.88 -5.71 15.71
C LEU A 82 8.16 -5.11 16.31
N ALA A 83 9.16 -5.97 16.54
CA ALA A 83 10.51 -5.50 16.82
C ALA A 83 10.98 -4.61 15.66
N ARG A 84 11.60 -3.46 15.98
CA ARG A 84 12.09 -2.55 14.94
C ARG A 84 13.21 -3.25 14.18
N GLY A 85 12.95 -3.56 12.91
CA GLY A 85 14.00 -3.97 11.98
C GLY A 85 14.95 -2.80 11.66
N ALA A 86 16.02 -3.09 10.92
CA ALA A 86 16.99 -2.10 10.45
C ALA A 86 16.44 -1.23 9.29
N LEU A 87 15.29 -0.57 9.51
CA LEU A 87 14.71 0.34 8.52
C LEU A 87 15.44 1.68 8.55
N THR A 88 16.02 2.04 7.41
CA THR A 88 16.60 3.35 7.15
C THR A 88 15.63 4.26 6.38
N PRO A 89 15.78 5.59 6.46
CA PRO A 89 14.98 6.54 5.68
C PRO A 89 15.08 6.41 4.15
N SER A 90 16.08 5.68 3.64
CA SER A 90 16.27 5.42 2.21
C SER A 90 15.41 4.28 1.68
N HIS A 91 14.78 3.48 2.54
CA HIS A 91 13.80 2.48 2.09
C HIS A 91 12.59 3.17 1.45
N LEU A 92 11.99 2.48 0.47
CA LEU A 92 10.77 2.94 -0.18
C LEU A 92 9.59 2.86 0.78
N ALA A 93 8.78 3.91 0.81
CA ALA A 93 7.50 3.93 1.49
C ALA A 93 6.37 3.49 0.54
N TYR A 94 6.39 3.99 -0.69
CA TYR A 94 5.41 3.62 -1.71
C TYR A 94 5.93 3.75 -3.15
N VAL A 95 5.27 3.03 -4.05
CA VAL A 95 5.39 3.22 -5.51
C VAL A 95 4.01 3.55 -6.06
N ILE A 96 3.88 4.67 -6.77
CA ILE A 96 2.65 5.03 -7.48
C ILE A 96 2.91 4.99 -8.98
N TYR A 97 2.10 4.23 -9.72
CA TYR A 97 2.19 4.19 -11.17
C TYR A 97 1.56 5.43 -11.80
N THR A 98 2.25 5.97 -12.78
CA THR A 98 1.80 7.12 -13.58
C THR A 98 1.75 6.75 -15.06
N SER A 99 0.96 7.47 -15.84
CA SER A 99 0.94 7.31 -17.31
C SER A 99 2.32 7.65 -17.88
N GLY A 100 2.99 6.68 -18.50
CA GLY A 100 4.25 6.94 -19.17
C GLY A 100 4.03 7.60 -20.53
N SER A 101 4.91 8.54 -20.89
CA SER A 101 4.96 9.15 -22.23
C SER A 101 5.22 8.12 -23.34
N THR A 102 5.74 6.95 -23.00
CA THR A 102 6.05 5.82 -23.88
C THR A 102 4.92 4.79 -23.94
N GLY A 103 3.72 5.12 -23.44
CA GLY A 103 2.53 4.27 -23.46
C GLY A 103 2.43 3.30 -22.27
N GLN A 104 3.56 2.79 -21.76
CA GLN A 104 3.58 1.90 -20.59
C GLN A 104 3.62 2.69 -19.27
N PRO A 105 2.80 2.34 -18.26
CA PRO A 105 2.85 2.99 -16.94
C PRO A 105 4.23 2.86 -16.26
N LYS A 106 4.63 3.85 -15.48
CA LYS A 106 5.92 3.85 -14.77
C LYS A 106 5.71 4.01 -13.26
N GLY A 107 6.35 3.15 -12.47
CA GLY A 107 6.32 3.22 -11.01
C GLY A 107 7.22 4.34 -10.46
N ALA A 108 6.61 5.38 -9.89
CA ALA A 108 7.33 6.44 -9.19
C ALA A 108 7.68 5.99 -7.77
N MET A 109 8.96 5.71 -7.53
CA MET A 109 9.49 5.19 -6.27
C MET A 109 9.74 6.31 -5.26
N ASN A 110 9.06 6.26 -4.11
CA ASN A 110 9.13 7.30 -3.09
C ASN A 110 9.69 6.74 -1.78
N ALA A 111 10.86 7.22 -1.37
CA ALA A 111 11.51 6.85 -0.11
C ALA A 111 10.87 7.52 1.12
N HIS A 112 10.99 6.88 2.29
CA HIS A 112 10.53 7.41 3.56
C HIS A 112 11.01 8.83 3.83
N ALA A 113 12.28 9.13 3.54
CA ALA A 113 12.86 10.47 3.75
C ALA A 113 12.07 11.58 3.04
N GLY A 114 11.66 11.37 1.79
CA GLY A 114 10.90 12.35 1.02
C GLY A 114 9.49 12.58 1.60
N VAL A 115 8.82 11.50 2.00
CA VAL A 115 7.49 11.54 2.61
C VAL A 115 7.53 12.28 3.95
N VAL A 116 8.48 11.93 4.81
CA VAL A 116 8.65 12.57 6.13
C VAL A 116 8.95 14.06 5.96
N ASN A 117 9.86 14.42 5.05
CA ASN A 117 10.15 15.83 4.75
C ASN A 117 8.87 16.59 4.34
N ARG A 118 8.06 16.00 3.46
CA ARG A 118 6.79 16.61 3.00
C ARG A 118 5.76 16.76 4.11
N ILE A 119 5.63 15.78 5.02
CA ILE A 119 4.66 15.82 6.12
C ILE A 119 5.10 16.80 7.21
N VAL A 120 6.39 16.81 7.56
CA VAL A 120 6.94 17.76 8.55
C VAL A 120 6.77 19.20 8.08
N TRP A 121 7.08 19.49 6.81
CA TRP A 121 6.81 20.80 6.23
C TRP A 121 5.31 21.17 6.30
N MET A 122 4.41 20.23 5.96
CA MET A 122 2.97 20.46 5.98
C MET A 122 2.48 20.84 7.37
N GLN A 123 2.95 20.11 8.38
CA GLN A 123 2.60 20.33 9.77
C GLN A 123 3.10 21.69 10.25
N GLN A 124 4.29 22.12 9.82
CA GLN A 124 4.83 23.45 10.16
C GLN A 124 4.06 24.57 9.47
N ALA A 125 3.70 24.40 8.20
CA ALA A 125 3.03 25.42 7.40
C ALA A 125 1.55 25.60 7.78
N TYR A 126 0.84 24.51 8.04
CA TYR A 126 -0.62 24.53 8.27
C TYR A 126 -1.03 24.27 9.71
N ALA A 127 -0.11 23.81 10.57
CA ALA A 127 -0.31 23.66 12.02
C ALA A 127 -1.57 22.88 12.41
N LEU A 128 -1.85 21.76 11.72
CA LEU A 128 -2.95 20.86 12.07
C LEU A 128 -2.85 20.41 13.53
N SER A 129 -3.99 20.33 14.19
CA SER A 129 -4.13 19.98 15.59
C SER A 129 -5.04 18.76 15.75
N ALA A 130 -5.13 18.24 16.98
CA ALA A 130 -6.06 17.16 17.29
C ALA A 130 -7.56 17.55 17.19
N ARG A 131 -7.87 18.83 16.95
CA ARG A 131 -9.24 19.33 16.73
C ARG A 131 -9.67 19.31 15.27
N ASP A 132 -8.72 19.10 14.36
CA ASP A 132 -8.97 19.10 12.93
C ASP A 132 -9.44 17.73 12.45
N VAL A 133 -10.28 17.73 11.43
CA VAL A 133 -10.77 16.53 10.75
C VAL A 133 -10.35 16.61 9.29
N VAL A 134 -9.58 15.61 8.84
CA VAL A 134 -9.06 15.54 7.47
C VAL A 134 -9.92 14.58 6.66
N LEU A 135 -10.41 15.03 5.50
CA LEU A 135 -11.10 14.17 4.55
C LEU A 135 -10.08 13.25 3.87
N GLN A 136 -10.37 11.94 3.89
CA GLN A 136 -9.62 10.93 3.17
C GLN A 136 -10.18 10.74 1.76
#